data_AF-A0A6E8VZC5-F1
#
_entry.id   AF-A0A6E8VZC5-F1
#
_cell.length_a   1.000
_cell.length_b   1.000
_cell.length_c   1.000
_cell.angle_alpha   90.00
_cell.angle_beta   90.00
_cell.angle_gamma   90.00
#
_symmetry.space_group_name_H-M   'P 1'
#
loop_
_entity.id
_entity.type
_entity.pdbx_description
1 polymer ?
#
loop_
_entity_poly.entity_id
_entity_poly.type
_entity_poly.pdbx_seq_one_letter_code
_entity_poly.pdbx_strand_id
1 'polypeptide(L)'
;VCVCVCAKQTKQMSAFAQWIKRYPVVRGMITYSFLWPTGCFIQQKLSGKKLDEIDWKKCWRFFFYGGFIVAPSLYCWIRVASIMWPNQNLKSAVAKALTEQISYTPMAMTAFYFSMSLLESKTVEESLNEVRVKLFPTYKVALCIWPFIQTFNFSVVPEKNRVPFVSMCSLLWTIFLAYMKQKEQKELEAGIFVK
;
A
#
# COMPACT_ATOMS: atom_id res chain seq x y z
N VAL A 1 12.45 10.32 41.57
CA VAL A 1 12.94 9.73 40.30
C VAL A 1 11.81 9.47 39.29
N CYS A 2 10.69 8.80 39.65
CA CYS A 2 9.56 8.56 38.74
C CYS A 2 8.95 9.82 38.09
N VAL A 3 8.80 10.94 38.81
CA VAL A 3 8.19 12.16 38.27
C VAL A 3 9.07 12.83 37.20
N CYS A 4 10.40 12.83 37.38
CA CYS A 4 11.34 13.34 36.37
C CYS A 4 11.41 12.43 35.13
N VAL A 5 11.31 11.11 35.30
CA VAL A 5 11.25 10.17 34.16
C VAL A 5 9.95 10.40 33.39
N CYS A 6 8.82 10.50 34.07
CA CYS A 6 7.52 10.74 33.45
C CYS A 6 7.46 12.09 32.71
N ALA A 7 8.01 13.16 33.30
CA ALA A 7 8.08 14.50 32.68
C ALA A 7 9.02 14.54 31.47
N LYS A 8 10.14 13.82 31.50
CA LYS A 8 11.07 13.66 30.37
C LYS A 8 10.41 12.84 29.26
N GLN A 9 9.64 11.81 29.61
CA GLN A 9 8.80 11.03 28.70
C GLN A 9 7.74 11.90 28.03
N THR A 10 7.05 12.78 28.78
CA THR A 10 6.00 13.66 28.21
C THR A 10 6.59 14.71 27.27
N LYS A 11 7.76 15.27 27.59
CA LYS A 11 8.47 16.22 26.72
C LYS A 11 9.00 15.56 25.44
N GLN A 12 9.52 14.32 25.54
CA GLN A 12 9.93 13.54 24.38
C GLN A 12 8.75 13.14 23.50
N MET A 13 7.63 12.70 24.10
CA MET A 13 6.41 12.40 23.35
C MET A 13 5.82 13.66 22.70
N SER A 14 5.88 14.82 23.36
CA SER A 14 5.43 16.08 22.76
C SER A 14 6.35 16.55 21.64
N ALA A 15 7.67 16.39 21.78
CA ALA A 15 8.65 16.72 20.74
C ALA A 15 8.52 15.80 19.52
N PHE A 16 8.35 14.50 19.74
CA PHE A 16 8.10 13.52 18.68
C PHE A 16 6.77 13.78 17.96
N ALA A 17 5.70 14.06 18.71
CA ALA A 17 4.40 14.43 18.13
C ALA A 17 4.48 15.75 17.33
N GLN A 18 5.26 16.74 17.78
CA GLN A 18 5.50 17.99 17.05
C GLN A 18 6.35 17.75 15.78
N TRP A 19 7.33 16.85 15.83
CA TRP A 19 8.15 16.49 14.67
C TRP A 19 7.34 15.76 13.59
N ILE A 20 6.47 14.83 14.01
CA ILE A 20 5.49 14.17 13.14
C ILE A 20 4.50 15.17 12.52
N LYS A 21 4.10 16.22 13.26
CA LYS A 21 3.28 17.31 12.70
C LYS A 21 4.07 18.16 11.70
N ARG A 22 5.39 18.27 11.85
CA ARG A 22 6.26 19.10 10.99
C ARG A 22 6.61 18.42 9.67
N TYR A 23 6.64 17.08 9.62
CA TYR A 23 6.90 16.31 8.40
C TYR A 23 5.74 15.38 8.06
N PRO A 24 4.76 15.83 7.26
CA PRO A 24 3.55 15.05 6.93
C PRO A 24 3.86 13.69 6.28
N VAL A 25 4.97 13.59 5.54
CA VAL A 25 5.43 12.34 4.90
C VAL A 25 5.75 11.26 5.92
N VAL A 26 6.31 11.63 7.09
CA VAL A 26 6.73 10.67 8.14
C VAL A 26 5.54 9.87 8.66
N ARG A 27 4.35 10.48 8.77
CA ARG A 27 3.13 9.77 9.16
C ARG A 27 2.81 8.64 8.20
N GLY A 28 2.90 8.92 6.90
CA GLY A 28 2.71 7.92 5.86
C GLY A 28 3.77 6.82 5.91
N MET A 29 5.04 7.19 6.07
CA MET A 29 6.14 6.23 6.16
C MET A 29 5.95 5.27 7.33
N ILE A 30 5.58 5.79 8.51
CA ILE A 30 5.29 4.97 9.70
C ILE A 30 4.11 4.03 9.42
N THR A 31 2.98 4.53 8.92
CA THR A 31 1.79 3.67 8.72
C THR A 31 2.04 2.59 7.68
N TYR A 32 2.70 2.90 6.57
CA TYR A 32 3.09 1.89 5.57
C TYR A 32 4.07 0.87 6.14
N SER A 33 5.06 1.30 6.93
CA SER A 33 6.04 0.42 7.56
C SER A 33 5.39 -0.62 8.46
N PHE A 34 4.25 -0.33 9.11
CA PHE A 34 3.54 -1.33 9.91
C PHE A 34 2.48 -2.11 9.12
N LEU A 35 1.68 -1.42 8.31
CA LEU A 35 0.50 -2.04 7.68
C LEU A 35 0.87 -2.95 6.51
N TRP A 36 1.90 -2.64 5.73
CA TRP A 36 2.32 -3.49 4.62
C TRP A 36 2.90 -4.84 5.03
N PRO A 37 3.85 -4.95 5.98
CA PRO A 37 4.29 -6.25 6.48
C PRO A 37 3.15 -7.00 7.18
N THR A 38 2.25 -6.29 7.87
CA THR A 38 1.05 -6.91 8.46
C THR A 38 0.14 -7.51 7.38
N GLY A 39 -0.13 -6.78 6.31
CA GLY A 39 -0.88 -7.28 5.16
C GLY A 39 -0.20 -8.48 4.50
N CYS A 40 1.13 -8.46 4.38
CA CYS A 40 1.91 -9.60 3.87
C CYS A 40 1.78 -10.83 4.79
N PHE A 41 1.89 -10.66 6.11
CA PHE A 41 1.70 -11.72 7.09
C PHE A 41 0.30 -12.33 7.00
N ILE A 42 -0.74 -11.49 6.95
CA ILE A 42 -2.13 -11.94 6.81
C ILE A 42 -2.33 -12.67 5.49
N GLN A 43 -1.81 -12.14 4.37
CA GLN A 43 -1.87 -12.81 3.07
C GLN A 43 -1.23 -14.20 3.11
N GLN A 44 -0.05 -14.33 3.71
CA GLN A 44 0.63 -15.62 3.85
C GLN A 44 -0.16 -16.60 4.71
N LYS A 45 -0.76 -16.12 5.80
CA LYS A 45 -1.65 -16.93 6.65
C LYS A 45 -2.90 -17.39 5.92
N LEU A 46 -3.54 -16.48 5.19
CA LEU A 46 -4.72 -16.81 4.40
C LEU A 46 -4.38 -17.86 3.34
N SER A 47 -3.21 -17.79 2.71
CA SER A 47 -2.73 -18.82 1.77
C SER A 47 -2.45 -20.20 2.41
N GLY A 48 -2.76 -20.40 3.68
CA GLY A 48 -2.68 -21.70 4.36
C GLY A 48 -1.33 -22.01 5.00
N LYS A 49 -0.36 -21.08 4.96
CA LYS A 49 0.96 -21.30 5.56
C LYS A 49 0.89 -21.40 7.08
N LYS A 50 1.54 -22.44 7.64
CA LYS A 50 1.74 -22.57 9.08
C LYS A 50 2.70 -21.48 9.61
N LEU A 51 2.85 -21.32 10.93
CA LEU A 51 3.66 -20.22 11.50
C LEU A 51 5.15 -20.34 11.16
N ASP A 52 5.63 -21.57 11.07
CA ASP A 52 6.97 -22.01 10.71
C ASP A 52 7.29 -21.81 9.21
N GLU A 53 6.27 -21.78 8.34
CA GLU A 53 6.42 -21.62 6.89
C GLU A 53 6.31 -20.15 6.41
N ILE A 54 6.14 -19.22 7.36
CA ILE A 54 6.00 -17.79 7.05
C ILE A 54 7.33 -17.25 6.52
N ASP A 55 7.27 -16.66 5.34
CA ASP A 55 8.40 -15.94 4.77
C ASP A 55 8.49 -14.55 5.42
N TRP A 56 9.25 -14.47 6.50
CA TRP A 56 9.56 -13.22 7.19
C TRP A 56 10.41 -12.28 6.35
N LYS A 57 11.25 -12.80 5.43
CA LYS A 57 12.05 -11.96 4.53
C LYS A 57 11.11 -11.19 3.60
N LYS A 58 10.03 -11.81 3.13
CA LYS A 58 8.99 -11.13 2.36
C LYS A 58 8.33 -10.01 3.15
N CYS A 59 7.96 -10.24 4.41
CA CYS A 59 7.42 -9.19 5.27
C CYS A 59 8.40 -8.00 5.42
N TRP A 60 9.70 -8.25 5.61
CA TRP A 60 10.71 -7.21 5.66
C TRP A 60 10.85 -6.43 4.34
N ARG A 61 10.78 -7.10 3.19
CA ARG A 61 10.74 -6.41 1.88
C ARG A 61 9.54 -5.46 1.78
N PHE A 62 8.36 -5.90 2.21
CA PHE A 62 7.16 -5.06 2.27
C PHE A 62 7.30 -3.89 3.24
N PHE A 63 7.96 -4.09 4.39
CA PHE A 63 8.29 -3.02 5.34
C PHE A 63 9.13 -1.93 4.66
N PHE A 64 10.27 -2.31 4.06
CA PHE A 64 11.17 -1.33 3.47
C PHE A 64 10.57 -0.67 2.22
N TYR A 65 9.98 -1.46 1.32
CA TYR A 65 9.39 -0.93 0.10
C TYR A 65 8.19 -0.02 0.41
N GLY A 66 7.30 -0.45 1.31
CA GLY A 66 6.14 0.35 1.71
C GLY A 66 6.54 1.66 2.38
N GLY A 67 7.42 1.58 3.38
CA GLY A 67 7.81 2.72 4.20
C GLY A 67 8.68 3.75 3.48
N PHE A 68 9.65 3.30 2.68
CA PHE A 68 10.69 4.18 2.12
C PHE A 68 10.52 4.50 0.64
N ILE A 69 9.74 3.70 -0.10
CA ILE A 69 9.50 3.94 -1.53
C ILE A 69 8.07 4.40 -1.75
N VAL A 70 7.08 3.61 -1.32
CA VAL A 70 5.67 3.87 -1.63
C VAL A 70 5.12 5.07 -0.86
N ALA A 71 5.40 5.19 0.43
CA ALA A 71 4.87 6.32 1.21
C ALA A 71 5.42 7.68 0.70
N PRO A 72 6.73 7.86 0.43
CA PRO A 72 7.24 9.07 -0.18
C PRO A 72 6.71 9.31 -1.62
N SER A 73 6.64 8.27 -2.46
CA SER A 73 6.11 8.42 -3.82
C SER A 73 4.65 8.85 -3.84
N LEU A 74 3.82 8.25 -2.98
CA LEU A 74 2.41 8.60 -2.84
C LEU A 74 2.23 10.01 -2.27
N TYR A 75 3.05 10.40 -1.30
CA TYR A 75 3.06 11.77 -0.79
C TYR A 75 3.37 12.76 -1.91
N CYS A 76 4.40 12.49 -2.74
CA CYS A 76 4.74 13.31 -3.89
C CYS A 76 3.54 13.44 -4.86
N TRP A 77 2.89 12.31 -5.19
CA TRP A 77 1.70 12.31 -6.03
C TRP A 77 0.58 13.18 -5.46
N ILE A 78 0.22 13.02 -4.18
CA ILE A 78 -0.84 13.80 -3.54
C ILE A 78 -0.52 15.31 -3.55
N ARG A 79 0.76 15.68 -3.41
CA ARG A 79 1.21 17.07 -3.50
C ARG A 79 1.08 17.62 -4.91
N VAL A 80 1.54 16.88 -5.92
CA VAL A 80 1.39 17.26 -7.34
C VAL A 80 -0.09 17.39 -7.71
N ALA A 81 -0.92 16.43 -7.33
CA ALA A 81 -2.37 16.45 -7.55
C ALA A 81 -3.04 17.68 -6.88
N SER A 82 -2.57 18.09 -5.70
CA SER A 82 -3.10 19.27 -5.01
C SER A 82 -2.69 20.58 -5.68
N ILE A 83 -1.52 20.62 -6.35
CA ILE A 83 -1.07 21.78 -7.14
C ILE A 83 -1.84 21.85 -8.46
N MET A 84 -1.98 20.73 -9.18
CA MET A 84 -2.70 20.67 -10.46
C MET A 84 -4.18 21.01 -10.32
N TRP A 85 -4.80 20.62 -9.20
CA TRP A 85 -6.18 20.95 -8.90
C TRP A 85 -6.32 21.51 -7.48
N PRO A 86 -6.25 22.86 -7.32
CA PRO A 86 -6.29 23.51 -6.02
C PRO A 86 -7.68 23.45 -5.35
N ASN A 87 -8.74 23.33 -6.14
CA ASN A 87 -10.11 23.26 -5.63
C ASN A 87 -10.37 21.95 -4.86
N GLN A 88 -11.13 22.03 -3.76
CA GLN A 88 -11.50 20.86 -2.94
C GLN A 88 -12.92 20.36 -3.21
N ASN A 89 -13.42 20.57 -4.42
CA ASN A 89 -14.75 20.09 -4.81
C ASN A 89 -14.71 18.63 -5.32
N LEU A 90 -15.88 17.98 -5.34
CA LEU A 90 -16.00 16.59 -5.78
C LEU A 90 -15.52 16.39 -7.22
N LYS A 91 -15.76 17.35 -8.12
CA LYS A 91 -15.27 17.30 -9.51
C LYS A 91 -13.74 17.22 -9.56
N SER A 92 -13.05 18.00 -8.74
CA SER A 92 -11.60 17.94 -8.61
C SER A 92 -11.13 16.61 -8.01
N ALA A 93 -11.81 16.10 -6.98
CA ALA A 93 -11.48 14.81 -6.38
C ALA A 93 -11.58 13.65 -7.38
N VAL A 94 -12.65 13.62 -8.18
CA VAL A 94 -12.83 12.64 -9.27
C VAL A 94 -11.73 12.79 -10.33
N ALA A 95 -11.43 14.01 -10.77
CA ALA A 95 -10.37 14.25 -11.74
C ALA A 95 -9.01 13.74 -11.23
N LYS A 96 -8.64 14.06 -9.97
CA LYS A 96 -7.41 13.55 -9.32
C LYS A 96 -7.37 12.02 -9.31
N ALA A 97 -8.48 11.39 -8.91
CA ALA A 97 -8.56 9.93 -8.82
C ALA A 97 -8.42 9.25 -10.19
N LEU A 98 -9.06 9.79 -11.23
CA LEU A 98 -8.94 9.26 -12.60
C LEU A 98 -7.54 9.46 -13.17
N THR A 99 -6.94 10.65 -12.97
CA THR A 99 -5.55 10.88 -13.40
C THR A 99 -4.60 9.95 -12.67
N GLU A 100 -4.80 9.71 -11.38
CA GLU A 100 -4.00 8.74 -10.61
C GLU A 100 -4.06 7.36 -11.24
N GLN A 101 -5.27 6.88 -11.56
CA GLN A 101 -5.45 5.57 -12.16
C GLN A 101 -4.73 5.42 -13.50
N ILE A 102 -4.70 6.47 -14.33
CA ILE A 102 -4.10 6.38 -15.66
C ILE A 102 -2.58 6.59 -15.63
N SER A 103 -2.06 7.33 -14.65
CA SER A 103 -0.65 7.72 -14.61
C SER A 103 0.13 7.03 -13.47
N TYR A 104 -0.19 7.38 -12.23
CA TYR A 104 0.52 6.92 -11.05
C TYR A 104 0.31 5.42 -10.78
N THR A 105 -0.92 4.92 -10.87
CA THR A 105 -1.25 3.51 -10.57
C THR A 105 -0.46 2.51 -11.43
N PRO A 106 -0.47 2.58 -12.78
CA PRO A 106 0.26 1.60 -13.61
C PRO A 106 1.77 1.68 -13.37
N MET A 107 2.31 2.88 -13.16
CA MET A 107 3.73 3.07 -12.83
C MET A 107 4.07 2.44 -11.47
N ALA A 108 3.29 2.74 -10.44
CA ALA A 108 3.49 2.22 -9.08
C ALA A 108 3.33 0.70 -9.00
N MET A 109 2.35 0.13 -9.72
CA MET A 109 2.14 -1.32 -9.79
C MET A 109 3.25 -2.04 -10.54
N THR A 110 3.72 -1.48 -11.66
CA THR A 110 4.88 -2.00 -12.41
C THR A 110 6.11 -2.00 -11.52
N ALA A 111 6.40 -0.86 -10.88
CA ALA A 111 7.52 -0.73 -9.95
C ALA A 111 7.41 -1.70 -8.78
N PHE A 112 6.21 -1.91 -8.22
CA PHE A 112 5.98 -2.86 -7.14
C PHE A 112 6.29 -4.29 -7.56
N TYR A 113 5.65 -4.81 -8.62
CA TYR A 113 5.88 -6.19 -9.04
C TYR A 113 7.33 -6.45 -9.46
N PHE A 114 7.93 -5.51 -10.19
CA PHE A 114 9.31 -5.62 -10.63
C PHE A 114 10.28 -5.60 -9.43
N SER A 115 10.19 -4.58 -8.57
CA SER A 115 11.10 -4.43 -7.44
C SER A 115 10.95 -5.56 -6.42
N MET A 116 9.72 -6.01 -6.15
CA MET A 116 9.47 -7.12 -5.24
C MET A 116 10.06 -8.43 -5.79
N SER A 117 9.95 -8.67 -7.10
CA SER A 117 10.54 -9.84 -7.76
C SER A 117 12.07 -9.82 -7.72
N LEU A 118 12.68 -8.66 -7.97
CA LEU A 118 14.13 -8.49 -7.84
C LEU A 118 14.61 -8.68 -6.39
N LEU A 119 13.86 -8.16 -5.41
CA LEU A 119 14.17 -8.37 -4.00
C LEU A 119 14.02 -9.85 -3.58
N GLU A 120 13.19 -10.61 -4.28
CA GLU A 120 13.09 -12.08 -4.19
C GLU A 120 14.28 -12.80 -4.87
N SER A 121 15.27 -12.07 -5.39
CA SER A 121 16.46 -12.58 -6.07
C SER A 121 16.15 -13.30 -7.39
N LYS A 122 15.02 -12.97 -8.03
CA LYS A 122 14.71 -13.40 -9.39
C LYS A 122 15.54 -12.63 -10.41
N THR A 123 15.73 -13.21 -11.59
CA THR A 123 16.36 -12.53 -12.72
C THR A 123 15.50 -11.38 -13.22
N VAL A 124 16.11 -10.48 -13.99
CA VAL A 124 15.39 -9.35 -14.62
C VAL A 124 14.30 -9.87 -15.56
N GLU A 125 14.57 -10.93 -16.31
CA GLU A 125 13.63 -11.52 -17.25
C GLU A 125 12.40 -12.11 -16.52
N GLU A 126 12.61 -12.87 -15.45
CA GLU A 126 11.54 -13.39 -14.61
C GLU A 126 10.71 -12.27 -13.97
N SER A 127 11.38 -11.19 -13.54
CA SER A 127 10.72 -10.03 -12.94
C SER A 127 9.85 -9.28 -13.96
N LEU A 128 10.31 -9.14 -15.20
CA LEU A 128 9.52 -8.58 -16.30
C LEU A 128 8.34 -9.47 -16.66
N ASN A 129 8.54 -10.79 -16.67
CA ASN A 129 7.47 -11.74 -16.90
C ASN A 129 6.40 -11.65 -15.79
N GLU A 130 6.82 -11.54 -14.53
CA GLU A 130 5.90 -11.38 -13.40
C GLU A 130 5.04 -10.12 -13.53
N VAL A 131 5.63 -9.00 -13.95
CA VAL A 131 4.88 -7.77 -14.27
C VAL A 131 3.86 -8.05 -15.38
N ARG A 132 4.29 -8.63 -16.52
CA ARG A 132 3.39 -8.88 -17.66
C ARG A 132 2.18 -9.74 -17.28
N VAL A 133 2.39 -10.77 -16.48
CA VAL A 133 1.34 -11.70 -16.05
C VAL A 133 0.41 -11.06 -15.02
N LYS A 134 0.95 -10.35 -14.02
CA LYS A 134 0.15 -9.88 -12.86
C LYS A 134 -0.42 -8.47 -13.03
N LEU A 135 0.22 -7.61 -13.83
CA LEU A 135 -0.15 -6.20 -13.94
C LEU A 135 -1.57 -6.04 -14.45
N PHE A 136 -1.89 -6.59 -15.63
CA PHE A 136 -3.20 -6.37 -16.27
C PHE A 136 -4.39 -6.91 -15.45
N PRO A 137 -4.37 -8.17 -14.95
CA PRO A 137 -5.47 -8.69 -14.14
C PRO A 137 -5.69 -7.85 -12.87
N THR A 138 -4.60 -7.51 -12.19
CA THR A 138 -4.67 -6.73 -10.95
C THR A 138 -5.14 -5.30 -11.22
N TYR A 139 -4.63 -4.68 -12.28
CA TYR A 139 -4.97 -3.32 -12.67
C TYR A 139 -6.45 -3.18 -13.06
N LYS A 140 -7.00 -4.16 -13.78
CA LYS A 140 -8.43 -4.18 -14.14
C LYS A 140 -9.32 -4.15 -12.90
N VAL A 141 -9.00 -4.95 -11.88
CA VAL A 141 -9.76 -4.93 -10.61
C VAL A 141 -9.50 -3.64 -9.85
N ALA A 142 -8.27 -3.13 -9.88
CA ALA A 142 -7.91 -1.89 -9.21
C ALA A 142 -8.71 -0.69 -9.77
N LEU A 143 -8.90 -0.62 -11.08
CA LEU A 143 -9.70 0.41 -11.75
C LEU A 143 -11.17 0.42 -11.30
N CYS A 144 -11.70 -0.69 -10.78
CA CYS A 144 -13.08 -0.74 -10.28
C CYS A 144 -13.20 -0.28 -8.83
N ILE A 145 -12.13 -0.26 -8.05
CA ILE A 145 -12.18 -0.04 -6.59
C ILE A 145 -11.44 1.25 -6.20
N TRP A 146 -10.23 1.43 -6.70
CA TRP A 146 -9.35 2.54 -6.31
C TRP A 146 -9.85 3.94 -6.71
N PRO A 147 -10.54 4.17 -7.85
CA PRO A 147 -11.09 5.50 -8.12
C PRO A 147 -12.08 5.96 -7.04
N PHE A 148 -12.91 5.05 -6.52
CA PHE A 148 -13.88 5.37 -5.47
C PHE A 148 -13.17 5.68 -4.15
N ILE A 149 -12.20 4.84 -3.76
CA ILE A 149 -11.38 5.06 -2.57
C ILE A 149 -10.64 6.40 -2.65
N GLN A 150 -10.01 6.70 -3.79
CA GLN A 150 -9.25 7.94 -3.94
C GLN A 150 -10.13 9.17 -4.07
N THR A 151 -11.29 9.06 -4.71
CA THR A 151 -12.27 10.16 -4.73
C THR A 151 -12.71 10.50 -3.31
N PHE A 152 -13.01 9.48 -2.48
CA PHE A 152 -13.33 9.67 -1.07
C PHE A 152 -12.15 10.28 -0.29
N ASN A 153 -10.93 9.80 -0.55
CA ASN A 153 -9.72 10.31 0.07
C ASN A 153 -9.49 11.81 -0.23
N PHE A 154 -9.70 12.23 -1.48
CA PHE A 154 -9.51 13.62 -1.87
C PHE A 154 -10.66 14.55 -1.46
N SER A 155 -11.89 14.03 -1.31
CA SER A 155 -13.07 14.83 -0.97
C SER A 155 -13.34 14.92 0.53
N VAL A 156 -13.13 13.85 1.29
CA VAL A 156 -13.51 13.76 2.72
C VAL A 156 -12.29 13.76 3.64
N VAL A 157 -11.19 13.11 3.25
CA VAL A 157 -10.06 12.91 4.16
C VAL A 157 -9.17 14.18 4.19
N PRO A 158 -8.87 14.72 5.38
CA PRO A 158 -7.96 15.86 5.52
C PRO A 158 -6.58 15.54 4.95
N GLU A 159 -5.93 16.50 4.28
CA GLU A 159 -4.64 16.31 3.58
C GLU A 159 -3.60 15.55 4.41
N LYS A 160 -3.45 15.92 5.69
CA LYS A 160 -2.54 15.30 6.67
C LYS A 160 -2.77 13.81 6.94
N ASN A 161 -3.94 13.27 6.60
CA ASN A 161 -4.36 11.90 6.88
C ASN A 161 -4.55 11.07 5.59
N ARG A 162 -4.37 11.66 4.40
CA ARG A 162 -4.62 10.97 3.13
C ARG A 162 -3.70 9.77 2.91
N VAL A 163 -2.41 9.89 3.20
CA VAL A 163 -1.45 8.78 3.06
C VAL A 163 -1.73 7.65 4.08
N PRO A 164 -1.94 7.93 5.38
CA PRO A 164 -2.43 6.94 6.33
C PRO A 164 -3.71 6.23 5.91
N PHE A 165 -4.70 6.96 5.40
CA PHE A 165 -5.95 6.38 4.92
C PHE A 165 -5.72 5.37 3.79
N VAL A 166 -4.96 5.76 2.76
CA VAL A 166 -4.61 4.87 1.65
C VAL A 166 -3.86 3.63 2.14
N SER A 167 -2.95 3.78 3.12
CA SER A 167 -2.22 2.64 3.68
C SER A 167 -3.12 1.59 4.34
N MET A 168 -4.20 2.02 5.00
CA MET A 168 -5.20 1.10 5.57
C MET A 168 -6.00 0.40 4.46
N CYS A 169 -6.42 1.14 3.43
CA CYS A 169 -7.06 0.56 2.25
C CYS A 169 -6.13 -0.43 1.52
N SER A 170 -4.82 -0.18 1.46
CA SER A 170 -3.84 -1.11 0.88
C SER A 170 -3.73 -2.42 1.65
N LEU A 171 -3.88 -2.40 2.98
CA LEU A 171 -3.95 -3.63 3.78
C LEU A 171 -5.19 -4.44 3.41
N LEU A 172 -6.37 -3.80 3.34
CA LEU A 172 -7.61 -4.45 2.91
C LEU A 172 -7.49 -5.02 1.49
N TRP A 173 -6.87 -4.27 0.58
CA TRP A 173 -6.58 -4.71 -0.78
C TRP A 173 -5.71 -5.96 -0.82
N THR A 174 -4.68 -6.05 0.04
CA THR A 174 -3.80 -7.21 0.10
C THR A 174 -4.54 -8.46 0.59
N ILE A 175 -5.42 -8.30 1.58
CA ILE A 175 -6.32 -9.36 2.06
C ILE A 175 -7.28 -9.81 0.95
N PHE A 176 -7.90 -8.86 0.26
CA PHE A 176 -8.80 -9.13 -0.86
C PHE A 176 -8.11 -9.91 -1.98
N LEU A 177 -6.91 -9.50 -2.40
CA LEU A 177 -6.14 -10.25 -3.40
C LEU A 177 -5.76 -11.65 -2.93
N ALA A 178 -5.42 -11.83 -1.65
CA ALA A 178 -5.14 -13.14 -1.08
C ALA A 178 -6.35 -14.07 -1.14
N TYR A 179 -7.54 -13.53 -0.86
CA TYR A 179 -8.80 -14.26 -0.93
C TYR A 179 -9.16 -14.63 -2.38
N MET A 180 -9.08 -13.68 -3.31
CA MET A 180 -9.36 -13.92 -4.73
C MET A 180 -8.46 -15.01 -5.30
N LYS A 181 -7.16 -14.95 -4.99
CA LYS A 181 -6.20 -15.96 -5.43
C LYS A 181 -6.53 -17.37 -4.90
N GLN A 182 -6.98 -17.48 -3.65
CA GLN A 182 -7.40 -18.77 -3.10
C GLN A 182 -8.65 -19.31 -3.76
N LYS A 183 -9.62 -18.43 -4.04
CA LYS A 183 -10.85 -18.81 -4.72
C LYS A 183 -10.52 -19.38 -6.11
N GLU A 184 -9.69 -18.68 -6.87
CA GLU A 184 -9.23 -19.12 -8.20
C GLU A 184 -8.51 -20.49 -8.12
N GLN A 185 -7.61 -20.68 -7.15
CA GLN A 185 -6.92 -21.96 -6.96
C GLN A 185 -7.90 -23.12 -6.69
N LYS A 186 -8.90 -22.91 -5.82
CA LYS A 186 -9.91 -23.92 -5.51
C LYS A 186 -10.80 -24.25 -6.69
N GLU A 187 -11.18 -23.24 -7.49
CA GLU A 187 -11.97 -23.43 -8.70
C GLU A 187 -11.20 -24.21 -9.77
N LEU A 188 -9.89 -23.95 -9.91
CA LEU A 188 -9.01 -24.72 -10.80
C LEU A 188 -8.89 -26.19 -10.36
N GLU A 189 -8.69 -26.43 -9.06
CA GLU A 189 -8.64 -27.78 -8.51
C GLU A 189 -9.97 -28.52 -8.73
N ALA A 190 -11.11 -27.90 -8.41
CA ALA A 190 -12.43 -28.48 -8.64
C ALA A 190 -12.70 -28.75 -10.13
N GLY A 191 -12.29 -27.85 -11.02
CA GLY A 191 -12.42 -28.03 -12.48
C GLY A 191 -11.52 -29.12 -13.06
N ILE A 192 -10.36 -29.40 -12.44
CA ILE A 192 -9.50 -30.54 -12.78
C ILE A 192 -10.14 -31.85 -12.30
N PHE A 193 -10.78 -31.87 -11.14
CA PHE A 193 -11.47 -33.07 -10.63
C PHE A 193 -12.76 -33.43 -11.38
N VAL A 194 -13.31 -32.51 -12.19
CA VAL A 194 -14.54 -32.71 -12.98
C VAL A 194 -14.24 -33.14 -14.43
N LYS A 195 -12.97 -33.19 -14.85
CA LYS A 195 -12.54 -33.67 -16.17
C LYS A 195 -11.88 -35.03 -16.08
#